data_AF-A0A818LWC7-F1
#
_entry.id   AF-A0A818LWC7-F1
#
_cell.length_a   1.000
_cell.length_b   1.000
_cell.length_c   1.000
_cell.angle_alpha   90.00
_cell.angle_beta   90.00
_cell.angle_gamma   90.00
#
_symmetry.space_group_name_H-M   'P 1'
#
loop_
_entity.id
_entity.type
_entity.pdbx_description
1 polymer ?
#
loop_
_entity_poly.entity_id
_entity_poly.type
_entity_poly.pdbx_seq_one_letter_code
_entity_poly.pdbx_strand_id
1 'polypeptide(L)'
;MATTSNETVSVLPSITSNNSSPPQQISRANGATIISIPTASADAIASFSWGNYLKETNAHGAPAPLQDMWGQLTPGMKVEVINTDCSYNLNDPKEKIFWFAYIVRVEGYLALLRYEGCDDDSSMDFWCNLCNKDVHCVGWCGQHGVKLAPPRSIEHRQTDWKTFLVNKLVGAKTLPDSFRPKIQSSLRCPFKKYMLLEVIDKFQVAHMCVGKISEVIGGRLRINYENKPGEHFWVHHTSELIHPVGWSYAVGHKIEATDEYENEAMKINETNSYPAYIATPDLFRNVPVNLPDDEHFKEGQKLEAVDPLEMSRICPATVGKVLKNGYFMLSIDGSSAEDGSDWFCYHSSSRLIFPINFCKTNKIPLSPPLGYQGEFEWEKYLLETNSVYAPQELFQVIKEKTINPFTVGMKIEAVDMMAPHLVCVAAIAKVADNLIRVRFDGWGDDFEQWVDCQSMNIYPIGWCELVGYKLEPPRQTEQENTELVKQRPWKKSSTRKTNKRKRLT
;
A
#
# COMPACT_ATOMS: atom_id res chain seq x y z
N MET A 1 34.88 -18.98 -63.89
CA MET A 1 34.66 -19.06 -65.35
C MET A 1 33.28 -19.64 -65.58
N ALA A 2 32.43 -18.90 -66.31
CA ALA A 2 31.28 -19.29 -67.16
C ALA A 2 30.36 -20.46 -66.68
N THR A 3 29.04 -20.37 -66.60
CA THR A 3 28.05 -19.69 -67.48
C THR A 3 26.67 -19.60 -66.80
N THR A 4 25.97 -18.48 -67.06
CA THR A 4 24.53 -18.26 -67.35
C THR A 4 23.59 -19.48 -67.41
N SER A 5 22.28 -19.50 -67.09
CA SER A 5 21.18 -18.51 -67.19
C SER A 5 19.86 -19.16 -66.71
N ASN A 6 18.92 -18.43 -66.09
CA ASN A 6 17.60 -18.10 -66.66
C ASN A 6 16.58 -17.62 -65.60
N GLU A 7 15.88 -16.58 -66.01
CA GLU A 7 14.76 -15.89 -65.39
C GLU A 7 13.52 -16.78 -65.26
N THR A 8 12.71 -16.54 -64.22
CA THR A 8 11.24 -16.55 -64.35
C THR A 8 10.63 -15.55 -63.38
N VAL A 9 9.92 -14.60 -63.97
CA VAL A 9 9.10 -13.55 -63.36
C VAL A 9 7.75 -14.17 -62.94
N SER A 10 7.28 -13.90 -61.72
CA SER A 10 5.84 -13.97 -61.44
C SER A 10 5.39 -12.84 -60.49
N VAL A 11 4.61 -11.98 -61.13
CA VAL A 11 3.77 -10.85 -60.73
C VAL A 11 3.08 -10.99 -59.37
N LEU A 12 3.27 -9.98 -58.51
CA LEU A 12 2.41 -9.66 -57.35
C LEU A 12 1.27 -8.71 -57.79
N PRO A 13 0.04 -8.86 -57.28
CA PRO A 13 -0.95 -7.79 -57.29
C PRO A 13 -0.86 -6.96 -56.01
N SER A 14 -0.64 -5.67 -56.23
CA SER A 14 -0.79 -4.55 -55.31
C SER A 14 -2.24 -4.38 -54.82
N ILE A 15 -2.42 -4.26 -53.51
CA ILE A 15 -3.57 -3.58 -52.91
C ILE A 15 -3.05 -2.41 -52.07
N THR A 16 -3.54 -1.25 -52.47
CA THR A 16 -3.34 0.08 -51.92
C THR A 16 -4.00 0.23 -50.56
N SER A 17 -3.30 0.79 -49.58
CA SER A 17 -3.93 1.64 -48.57
C SER A 17 -3.02 2.81 -48.23
N ASN A 18 -3.49 3.99 -48.62
CA ASN A 18 -3.01 5.27 -48.16
C ASN A 18 -3.41 5.44 -46.69
N ASN A 19 -2.46 5.79 -45.82
CA ASN A 19 -2.55 7.07 -45.11
C ASN A 19 -1.22 7.42 -44.44
N SER A 20 -0.60 8.44 -45.02
CA SER A 20 0.59 9.14 -44.60
C SER A 20 0.41 9.89 -43.28
N SER A 21 1.38 9.76 -42.37
CA SER A 21 1.74 10.80 -41.39
C SER A 21 3.21 11.18 -41.60
N PRO A 22 3.59 12.47 -41.52
CA PRO A 22 4.88 12.95 -42.01
C PRO A 22 6.05 12.64 -41.06
N PRO A 23 7.30 12.60 -41.57
CA PRO A 23 8.49 12.24 -40.80
C PRO A 23 8.96 13.43 -39.93
N GLN A 24 9.11 13.23 -38.62
CA GLN A 24 9.79 14.19 -37.76
C GLN A 24 11.30 13.98 -37.83
N GLN A 25 11.99 15.05 -38.23
CA GLN A 25 13.44 15.18 -38.25
C GLN A 25 14.06 14.96 -36.86
N ILE A 26 15.16 14.22 -36.85
CA ILE A 26 16.06 14.07 -35.70
C ILE A 26 16.96 15.30 -35.64
N SER A 27 16.87 16.08 -34.56
CA SER A 27 17.93 17.01 -34.14
C SER A 27 18.31 16.73 -32.69
N ARG A 28 19.57 16.37 -32.47
CA ARG A 28 20.19 16.25 -31.14
C ARG A 28 20.41 17.64 -30.53
N ALA A 29 19.95 17.83 -29.30
CA ALA A 29 20.50 18.82 -28.38
C ALA A 29 20.28 18.38 -26.92
N ASN A 30 21.34 18.49 -26.12
CA ASN A 30 21.41 18.14 -24.71
C ASN A 30 20.44 18.97 -23.85
N GLY A 31 19.71 18.33 -22.93
CA GLY A 31 18.91 19.01 -21.93
C GLY A 31 18.08 18.02 -21.10
N ALA A 32 18.25 18.05 -19.78
CA ALA A 32 17.49 17.22 -18.84
C ALA A 32 15.98 17.44 -19.03
N THR A 33 15.25 16.39 -19.38
CA THR A 33 13.79 16.43 -19.53
C THR A 33 13.13 16.25 -18.16
N ILE A 34 12.62 17.35 -17.62
CA ILE A 34 11.64 17.33 -16.53
C ILE A 34 10.33 16.79 -17.14
N ILE A 35 9.86 15.64 -16.66
CA ILE A 35 8.57 15.08 -17.06
C ILE A 35 7.48 15.95 -16.44
N SER A 36 6.80 16.75 -17.27
CA SER A 36 5.56 17.44 -16.90
C SER A 36 4.41 16.44 -16.86
N ILE A 37 3.76 16.30 -15.70
CA ILE A 37 2.55 15.50 -15.52
C ILE A 37 1.38 16.24 -16.19
N PRO A 38 0.57 15.60 -17.04
CA PRO A 38 -0.60 16.23 -17.63
C PRO A 38 -1.64 16.54 -16.54
N THR A 39 -2.11 17.79 -16.50
CA THR A 39 -3.29 18.19 -15.73
C THR A 39 -4.51 17.46 -16.28
N ALA A 40 -5.21 16.76 -15.39
CA ALA A 40 -6.38 15.95 -15.70
C ALA A 40 -7.47 16.75 -16.42
N SER A 41 -8.02 16.19 -17.50
CA SER A 41 -9.26 16.64 -18.12
C SER A 41 -10.37 15.61 -17.92
N ALA A 42 -11.44 16.06 -17.25
CA ALA A 42 -12.85 15.70 -17.41
C ALA A 42 -13.20 14.23 -17.76
N ASP A 43 -13.14 13.37 -16.75
CA ASP A 43 -14.19 12.40 -16.40
C ASP A 43 -13.98 12.00 -14.93
N ALA A 44 -14.36 12.90 -14.02
CA ALA A 44 -14.22 12.68 -12.59
C ALA A 44 -15.35 11.76 -12.11
N ILE A 45 -15.11 10.44 -12.13
CA ILE A 45 -15.60 9.61 -11.03
C ILE A 45 -15.09 10.32 -9.77
N ALA A 46 -15.99 10.81 -8.92
CA ALA A 46 -15.60 11.56 -7.73
C ALA A 46 -14.57 10.75 -6.95
N SER A 47 -13.31 11.19 -6.97
CA SER A 47 -12.24 10.52 -6.24
C SER A 47 -12.60 10.53 -4.76
N PHE A 48 -12.43 9.40 -4.09
CA PHE A 48 -12.69 9.27 -2.66
C PHE A 48 -12.02 10.39 -1.85
N SER A 49 -12.74 10.92 -0.85
CA SER A 49 -12.21 11.93 0.08
C SER A 49 -12.39 11.46 1.51
N TRP A 50 -11.27 11.17 2.18
CA TRP A 50 -11.23 10.87 3.61
C TRP A 50 -11.91 11.95 4.44
N GLY A 51 -11.74 13.22 4.09
CA GLY A 51 -12.32 14.33 4.86
C GLY A 51 -13.84 14.30 4.91
N ASN A 52 -14.48 14.01 3.78
CA ASN A 52 -15.94 13.84 3.73
C ASN A 52 -16.37 12.57 4.46
N TYR A 53 -15.68 11.47 4.20
CA TYR A 53 -15.98 10.18 4.82
C TYR A 53 -15.90 10.22 6.36
N LEU A 54 -14.84 10.83 6.91
CA LEU A 54 -14.67 11.00 8.35
C LEU A 54 -15.71 11.94 8.97
N LYS A 55 -16.18 12.95 8.22
CA LYS A 55 -17.24 13.87 8.66
C LYS A 55 -18.60 13.16 8.70
N GLU A 56 -18.92 12.36 7.69
CA GLU A 56 -20.21 11.66 7.56
C GLU A 56 -20.33 10.50 8.55
N THR A 57 -19.25 9.74 8.74
CA THR A 57 -19.25 8.55 9.61
C THR A 57 -18.89 8.85 11.06
N ASN A 58 -18.38 10.05 11.34
CA ASN A 58 -17.76 10.40 12.62
C ASN A 58 -16.71 9.38 13.08
N ALA A 59 -16.00 8.76 12.13
CA ALA A 59 -14.94 7.79 12.41
C ALA A 59 -13.62 8.50 12.78
N HIS A 60 -12.71 7.72 13.37
CA HIS A 60 -11.38 8.14 13.78
C HIS A 60 -10.32 7.29 13.07
N GLY A 61 -9.24 7.92 12.63
CA GLY A 61 -8.09 7.28 12.02
C GLY A 61 -7.12 6.74 13.06
N ALA A 62 -6.36 5.72 12.67
CA ALA A 62 -5.20 5.33 13.45
C ALA A 62 -4.12 6.43 13.40
N PRO A 63 -3.33 6.61 14.47
CA PRO A 63 -2.23 7.56 14.48
C PRO A 63 -1.15 7.19 13.44
N ALA A 64 -0.45 8.20 12.90
CA ALA A 64 0.64 7.96 11.97
C ALA A 64 1.92 7.41 12.68
N PRO A 65 2.71 6.52 12.02
CA PRO A 65 4.04 6.14 12.48
C PRO A 65 4.94 7.36 12.68
N LEU A 66 6.00 7.20 13.49
CA LEU A 66 6.85 8.28 14.04
C LEU A 66 6.24 8.98 15.26
N GLN A 67 5.88 8.16 16.25
CA GLN A 67 5.25 8.53 17.51
C GLN A 67 5.94 9.71 18.22
N ASP A 68 7.27 9.83 18.13
CA ASP A 68 8.03 10.92 18.78
C ASP A 68 7.75 12.31 18.22
N MET A 69 7.39 12.41 16.93
CA MET A 69 7.06 13.69 16.28
C MET A 69 5.56 13.89 16.16
N TRP A 70 4.82 12.83 15.81
CA TRP A 70 3.36 12.92 15.70
C TRP A 70 2.71 13.14 17.06
N GLY A 71 3.31 12.63 18.15
CA GLY A 71 2.89 12.93 19.51
C GLY A 71 3.07 14.41 19.93
N GLN A 72 3.83 15.21 19.16
CA GLN A 72 3.94 16.65 19.38
C GLN A 72 2.80 17.43 18.72
N LEU A 73 2.10 16.83 17.74
CA LEU A 73 0.93 17.44 17.12
C LEU A 73 -0.22 17.44 18.11
N THR A 74 -0.67 18.64 18.46
CA THR A 74 -1.73 18.83 19.44
C THR A 74 -2.80 19.76 18.90
N PRO A 75 -4.09 19.53 19.23
CA PRO A 75 -5.14 20.48 18.94
C PRO A 75 -4.76 21.89 19.41
N GLY A 76 -5.05 22.90 18.59
CA GLY A 76 -4.72 24.30 18.81
C GLY A 76 -3.38 24.76 18.21
N MET A 77 -2.51 23.85 17.76
CA MET A 77 -1.29 24.22 17.02
C MET A 77 -1.64 25.02 15.76
N LYS A 78 -0.84 26.04 15.49
CA LYS A 78 -1.04 27.00 14.39
C LYS A 78 -0.18 26.65 13.18
N VAL A 79 -0.73 26.87 11.99
CA VAL A 79 -0.07 26.64 10.71
C VAL A 79 -0.45 27.75 9.72
N GLU A 80 0.39 27.94 8.72
CA GLU A 80 0.08 28.74 7.54
C GLU A 80 -0.30 27.81 6.39
N VAL A 81 -1.49 28.01 5.83
CA VAL A 81 -2.08 27.16 4.78
C VAL A 81 -2.72 28.00 3.68
N ILE A 82 -2.89 27.42 2.49
CA ILE A 82 -3.54 28.11 1.37
C ILE A 82 -4.94 28.58 1.80
N ASN A 83 -5.22 29.87 1.57
CA ASN A 83 -6.55 30.43 1.70
C ASN A 83 -7.38 30.09 0.46
N THR A 84 -8.25 29.09 0.60
CA THR A 84 -9.15 28.62 -0.47
C THR A 84 -10.38 29.51 -0.69
N ASP A 85 -10.67 30.41 0.25
CA ASP A 85 -11.81 31.33 0.20
C ASP A 85 -11.34 32.75 -0.20
N CYS A 86 -10.82 32.86 -1.43
CA CYS A 86 -10.33 34.10 -2.01
C CYS A 86 -10.70 34.22 -3.52
N SER A 87 -10.48 35.36 -4.16
CA SER A 87 -10.72 35.55 -5.63
C SER A 87 -9.60 35.07 -6.51
N TYR A 88 -8.45 34.73 -5.94
CA TYR A 88 -7.23 34.56 -6.70
C TYR A 88 -7.18 33.20 -7.37
N ASN A 89 -6.43 33.09 -8.47
CA ASN A 89 -6.26 31.82 -9.14
C ASN A 89 -5.24 30.96 -8.41
N LEU A 90 -5.72 30.06 -7.54
CA LEU A 90 -4.87 29.18 -6.72
C LEU A 90 -4.00 28.19 -7.53
N ASN A 91 -4.29 28.02 -8.82
CA ASN A 91 -3.46 27.21 -9.72
C ASN A 91 -2.20 27.95 -10.20
N ASP A 92 -2.14 29.28 -10.07
CA ASP A 92 -0.91 30.04 -10.29
C ASP A 92 -0.11 30.11 -8.97
N PRO A 93 1.10 29.49 -8.90
CA PRO A 93 1.95 29.57 -7.72
C PRO A 93 2.26 31.01 -7.25
N LYS A 94 2.22 31.99 -8.16
CA LYS A 94 2.48 33.40 -7.85
C LYS A 94 1.27 34.13 -7.25
N GLU A 95 0.08 33.56 -7.40
CA GLU A 95 -1.16 34.11 -6.85
C GLU A 95 -1.63 33.38 -5.59
N LYS A 96 -0.89 32.36 -5.12
CA LYS A 96 -1.20 31.68 -3.87
C LYS A 96 -1.16 32.67 -2.70
N ILE A 97 -2.26 32.72 -1.98
CA ILE A 97 -2.40 33.47 -0.73
C ILE A 97 -2.62 32.48 0.38
N PHE A 98 -2.01 32.77 1.52
CA PHE A 98 -2.09 31.93 2.71
C PHE A 98 -2.91 32.62 3.79
N TRP A 99 -3.36 31.83 4.75
CA TRP A 99 -3.91 32.32 6.00
C TRP A 99 -3.52 31.41 7.15
N PHE A 100 -3.65 31.93 8.37
CA PHE A 100 -3.43 31.17 9.58
C PHE A 100 -4.62 30.25 9.84
N ALA A 101 -4.32 29.01 10.19
CA ALA A 101 -5.28 28.04 10.66
C ALA A 101 -4.74 27.32 11.89
N TYR A 102 -5.61 26.63 12.61
CA TYR A 102 -5.24 25.80 13.73
C TYR A 102 -5.80 24.39 13.61
N ILE A 103 -5.04 23.44 14.17
CA ILE A 103 -5.41 22.02 14.19
C ILE A 103 -6.59 21.84 15.16
N VAL A 104 -7.73 21.39 14.64
CA VAL A 104 -8.89 20.97 15.45
C VAL A 104 -8.70 19.53 15.92
N ARG A 105 -8.33 18.63 15.00
CA ARG A 105 -7.97 17.23 15.29
C ARG A 105 -7.05 16.67 14.20
N VAL A 106 -6.38 15.56 14.50
CA VAL A 106 -5.46 14.86 13.58
C VAL A 106 -5.90 13.41 13.44
N GLU A 107 -5.98 12.91 12.22
CA GLU A 107 -6.35 11.53 11.87
C GLU A 107 -5.37 11.00 10.81
N GLY A 108 -4.44 10.12 11.21
CA GLY A 108 -3.30 9.75 10.36
C GLY A 108 -2.46 10.97 9.96
N TYR A 109 -2.19 11.13 8.65
CA TYR A 109 -1.50 12.28 8.08
C TYR A 109 -2.42 13.50 7.85
N LEU A 110 -3.73 13.34 8.01
CA LEU A 110 -4.69 14.43 7.82
C LEU A 110 -4.94 15.18 9.12
N ALA A 111 -5.17 16.48 9.01
CA ALA A 111 -5.68 17.32 10.08
C ALA A 111 -6.94 18.03 9.64
N LEU A 112 -7.92 18.10 10.53
CA LEU A 112 -9.04 19.03 10.41
C LEU A 112 -8.55 20.39 10.87
N LEU A 113 -8.57 21.38 9.98
CA LEU A 113 -8.10 22.73 10.23
C LEU A 113 -9.26 23.70 10.27
N ARG A 114 -9.14 24.71 11.14
CA ARG A 114 -10.03 25.87 11.18
C ARG A 114 -9.22 27.15 11.01
N TYR A 115 -9.67 28.05 10.14
CA TYR A 115 -9.02 29.35 9.96
C TYR A 115 -9.08 30.21 11.23
N GLU A 116 -8.02 30.99 11.47
CA GLU A 116 -8.04 32.03 12.49
C GLU A 116 -9.09 33.09 12.16
N GLY A 117 -9.94 33.42 13.15
CA GLY A 117 -11.08 34.32 13.01
C GLY A 117 -12.44 33.62 12.78
N CYS A 118 -12.46 32.30 12.60
CA CYS A 118 -13.70 31.52 12.63
C CYS A 118 -14.15 31.19 14.06
N ASP A 119 -13.22 31.16 15.04
CA ASP A 119 -13.46 30.80 16.44
C ASP A 119 -14.35 29.56 16.59
N ASP A 120 -15.61 29.68 17.03
CA ASP A 120 -16.56 28.56 17.24
C ASP A 120 -17.27 28.07 15.96
N ASP A 121 -17.09 28.77 14.84
CA ASP A 121 -17.73 28.45 13.57
C ASP A 121 -16.99 27.32 12.83
N SER A 122 -17.55 26.10 12.89
CA SER A 122 -17.03 24.92 12.20
C SER A 122 -17.49 24.79 10.74
N SER A 123 -18.26 25.74 10.20
CA SER A 123 -18.80 25.65 8.84
C SER A 123 -17.72 25.73 7.76
N MET A 124 -16.58 26.34 8.10
CA MET A 124 -15.41 26.50 7.24
C MET A 124 -14.29 25.51 7.58
N ASP A 125 -14.53 24.51 8.42
CA ASP A 125 -13.51 23.51 8.74
C ASP A 125 -13.19 22.68 7.49
N PHE A 126 -11.90 22.43 7.26
CA PHE A 126 -11.44 21.67 6.10
C PHE A 126 -10.34 20.70 6.48
N TRP A 127 -10.32 19.57 5.78
CA TRP A 127 -9.27 18.56 5.94
C TRP A 127 -8.08 18.89 5.08
N CYS A 128 -6.88 18.68 5.63
CA CYS A 128 -5.63 18.92 4.94
C CYS A 128 -4.59 17.87 5.34
N ASN A 129 -3.84 17.36 4.37
CA ASN A 129 -2.67 16.54 4.64
C ASN A 129 -1.53 17.41 5.16
N LEU A 130 -1.10 17.19 6.41
CA LEU A 130 -0.07 18.02 7.05
C LEU A 130 1.30 17.93 6.37
N CYS A 131 1.52 16.92 5.54
CA CYS A 131 2.76 16.74 4.78
C CYS A 131 2.70 17.37 3.37
N ASN A 132 1.57 18.01 3.03
CA ASN A 132 1.45 18.79 1.81
C ASN A 132 2.50 19.91 1.76
N LYS A 133 3.04 20.17 0.57
CA LYS A 133 4.08 21.19 0.35
C LYS A 133 3.61 22.62 0.66
N ASP A 134 2.31 22.84 0.69
CA ASP A 134 1.67 24.14 0.92
C ASP A 134 1.15 24.30 2.36
N VAL A 135 1.66 23.48 3.31
CA VAL A 135 1.43 23.62 4.76
C VAL A 135 2.74 24.00 5.41
N HIS A 136 2.73 25.11 6.15
CA HIS A 136 3.94 25.69 6.72
C HIS A 136 3.78 26.05 8.20
N CYS A 137 4.93 26.23 8.86
CA CYS A 137 4.99 26.82 10.19
C CYS A 137 4.62 28.32 10.15
N VAL A 138 4.16 28.84 11.27
CA VAL A 138 3.93 30.27 11.46
C VAL A 138 5.25 31.04 11.28
N GLY A 139 5.23 32.06 10.41
CA GLY A 139 6.37 32.89 10.05
C GLY A 139 6.94 32.59 8.66
N TRP A 140 6.59 31.45 8.04
CA TRP A 140 7.13 31.05 6.75
C TRP A 140 6.81 32.05 5.64
N CYS A 141 5.55 32.50 5.53
CA CYS A 141 5.12 33.47 4.52
C CYS A 141 5.88 34.80 4.66
N GLY A 142 6.07 35.26 5.89
CA GLY A 142 6.83 36.48 6.19
C GLY A 142 8.29 36.38 5.74
N GLN A 143 8.94 35.23 5.96
CA GLN A 143 10.32 34.99 5.54
C GLN A 143 10.48 34.89 4.01
N HIS A 144 9.46 34.39 3.31
CA HIS A 144 9.50 34.15 1.86
C HIS A 144 8.81 35.25 1.04
N GLY A 145 8.30 36.31 1.68
CA GLY A 145 7.59 37.40 1.02
C GLY A 145 6.26 36.97 0.38
N VAL A 146 5.64 35.91 0.89
CA VAL A 146 4.35 35.39 0.43
C VAL A 146 3.21 36.15 1.10
N LYS A 147 2.13 36.39 0.37
CA LYS A 147 1.00 37.19 0.85
C LYS A 147 0.12 36.38 1.80
N LEU A 148 -0.28 37.04 2.88
CA LEU A 148 -1.30 36.58 3.83
C LEU A 148 -2.54 37.46 3.69
N ALA A 149 -3.73 36.86 3.58
CA ALA A 149 -4.99 37.60 3.62
C ALA A 149 -6.11 36.75 4.25
N PRO A 150 -7.04 37.36 5.01
CA PRO A 150 -8.14 36.65 5.63
C PRO A 150 -9.06 36.00 4.58
N PRO A 151 -9.69 34.86 4.89
CA PRO A 151 -10.79 34.31 4.10
C PRO A 151 -11.90 35.35 3.91
N ARG A 152 -12.44 35.45 2.71
CA ARG A 152 -13.48 36.44 2.36
C ARG A 152 -14.70 36.37 3.26
N SER A 153 -15.09 35.15 3.60
CA SER A 153 -16.25 34.86 4.46
C SER A 153 -16.08 35.41 5.87
N ILE A 154 -14.85 35.66 6.32
CA ILE A 154 -14.57 36.21 7.65
C ILE A 154 -13.93 37.58 7.64
N GLU A 155 -13.49 38.11 6.50
CA GLU A 155 -12.75 39.38 6.37
C GLU A 155 -13.39 40.54 7.15
N HIS A 156 -14.73 40.60 7.15
CA HIS A 156 -15.52 41.62 7.84
C HIS A 156 -15.63 41.45 9.37
N ARG A 157 -15.24 40.29 9.91
CA ARG A 157 -15.38 39.98 11.35
C ARG A 157 -14.40 40.74 12.23
N GLN A 158 -13.30 41.25 11.66
CA GLN A 158 -12.30 42.03 12.37
C GLN A 158 -11.92 43.27 11.56
N THR A 159 -11.77 44.41 12.24
CA THR A 159 -11.30 45.65 11.62
C THR A 159 -9.78 45.79 11.67
N ASP A 160 -9.14 45.20 12.70
CA ASP A 160 -7.69 45.16 12.87
C ASP A 160 -7.19 43.72 12.98
N TRP A 161 -7.01 43.09 11.81
CA TRP A 161 -6.46 41.74 11.70
C TRP A 161 -5.04 41.62 12.24
N LYS A 162 -4.25 42.71 12.21
CA LYS A 162 -2.88 42.67 12.70
C LYS A 162 -2.85 42.48 14.21
N THR A 163 -3.58 43.30 14.95
CA THR A 163 -3.66 43.19 16.41
C THR A 163 -4.31 41.87 16.82
N PHE A 164 -5.37 41.45 16.11
CA PHE A 164 -6.01 40.14 16.33
C PHE A 164 -5.00 38.99 16.21
N LEU A 165 -4.25 38.93 15.11
CA LEU A 165 -3.28 37.86 14.87
C LEU A 165 -2.11 37.89 15.87
N VAL A 166 -1.61 39.07 16.24
CA VAL A 166 -0.58 39.18 17.29
C VAL A 166 -1.06 38.51 18.59
N ASN A 167 -2.29 38.80 19.01
CA ASN A 167 -2.84 38.20 20.23
C ASN A 167 -3.03 36.67 20.11
N LYS A 168 -3.37 36.16 18.93
CA LYS A 168 -3.60 34.72 18.70
C LYS A 168 -2.31 33.91 18.50
N LEU A 169 -1.25 34.53 17.96
CA LEU A 169 -0.02 33.83 17.55
C LEU A 169 1.11 33.94 18.58
N VAL A 170 1.10 34.94 19.47
CA VAL A 170 2.13 35.08 20.51
C VAL A 170 2.13 33.87 21.43
N GLY A 171 3.26 33.17 21.51
CA GLY A 171 3.44 31.96 22.32
C GLY A 171 2.73 30.71 21.78
N ALA A 172 2.12 30.79 20.59
CA ALA A 172 1.41 29.66 20.01
C ALA A 172 2.40 28.60 19.50
N LYS A 173 2.05 27.32 19.70
CA LYS A 173 2.80 26.20 19.12
C LYS A 173 2.56 26.14 17.61
N THR A 174 3.60 25.84 16.85
CA THR A 174 3.55 25.67 15.38
C THR A 174 4.31 24.41 14.96
N LEU A 175 4.12 23.96 13.72
CA LEU A 175 4.91 22.88 13.13
C LEU A 175 6.41 23.20 13.19
N PRO A 176 7.28 22.23 13.51
CA PRO A 176 8.72 22.39 13.35
C PRO A 176 9.13 22.52 11.87
N ASP A 177 10.13 23.34 11.55
CA ASP A 177 10.66 23.47 10.17
C ASP A 177 11.16 22.13 9.59
N SER A 178 11.63 21.24 10.47
CA SER A 178 12.11 19.90 10.11
C SER A 178 11.00 18.87 9.91
N PHE A 179 9.72 19.23 10.12
CA PHE A 179 8.59 18.30 10.10
C PHE A 179 8.50 17.52 8.77
N ARG A 180 8.28 18.24 7.67
CA ARG A 180 8.14 17.64 6.33
C ARG A 180 9.43 16.95 5.83
N PRO A 181 10.64 17.54 5.94
CA PRO A 181 11.87 16.87 5.53
C PRO A 181 12.12 15.53 6.23
N LYS A 182 11.77 15.41 7.53
CA LYS A 182 11.92 14.16 8.27
C LYS A 182 10.96 13.08 7.78
N ILE A 183 9.68 13.41 7.57
CA ILE A 183 8.68 12.48 6.99
C ILE A 183 9.12 12.03 5.58
N GLN A 184 9.56 12.97 4.74
CA GLN A 184 10.02 12.62 3.40
C GLN A 184 11.27 11.72 3.45
N SER A 185 12.11 11.86 4.48
CA SER A 185 13.29 11.02 4.67
C SER A 185 12.92 9.62 5.16
N SER A 186 11.89 9.47 6.01
CA SER A 186 11.41 8.16 6.47
C SER A 186 10.70 7.36 5.38
N LEU A 187 10.17 8.03 4.35
CA LEU A 187 9.55 7.39 3.18
C LEU A 187 10.54 6.98 2.08
N ARG A 188 11.86 7.14 2.31
CA ARG A 188 12.87 6.79 1.32
C ARG A 188 12.96 5.27 1.15
N CYS A 189 12.78 4.84 -0.09
CA CYS A 189 13.07 3.47 -0.50
C CYS A 189 14.49 3.42 -1.10
N PRO A 190 15.37 2.50 -0.65
CA PRO A 190 16.73 2.40 -1.17
C PRO A 190 16.79 1.68 -2.53
N PHE A 191 15.74 0.92 -2.89
CA PHE A 191 15.65 0.23 -4.16
C PHE A 191 15.41 1.19 -5.33
N LYS A 192 15.90 0.80 -6.51
CA LYS A 192 15.80 1.57 -7.74
C LYS A 192 15.13 0.75 -8.83
N LYS A 193 14.48 1.46 -9.75
CA LYS A 193 13.96 0.87 -10.98
C LYS A 193 15.07 0.12 -11.73
N TYR A 194 14.70 -1.01 -12.32
CA TYR A 194 15.54 -1.95 -13.05
C TYR A 194 16.50 -2.80 -12.22
N MET A 195 16.47 -2.72 -10.89
CA MET A 195 17.20 -3.68 -10.06
C MET A 195 16.60 -5.09 -10.20
N LEU A 196 17.48 -6.08 -10.24
CA LEU A 196 17.19 -7.51 -10.28
C LEU A 196 17.18 -8.10 -8.86
N LEU A 197 16.21 -8.96 -8.58
CA LEU A 197 16.04 -9.65 -7.29
C LEU A 197 15.30 -10.98 -7.48
N GLU A 198 15.22 -11.78 -6.42
CA GLU A 198 14.36 -12.95 -6.33
C GLU A 198 13.02 -12.55 -5.66
N VAL A 199 11.89 -12.95 -6.23
CA VAL A 199 10.54 -12.69 -5.72
C VAL A 199 9.70 -13.97 -5.73
N ILE A 200 8.81 -14.14 -4.76
CA ILE A 200 7.88 -15.27 -4.71
C ILE A 200 7.12 -15.43 -6.03
N ASP A 201 6.92 -16.67 -6.49
CA ASP A 201 6.04 -16.93 -7.63
C ASP A 201 4.58 -17.04 -7.17
N LYS A 202 3.76 -16.04 -7.51
CA LYS A 202 2.33 -16.05 -7.17
C LYS A 202 1.53 -17.20 -7.80
N PHE A 203 2.08 -17.88 -8.83
CA PHE A 203 1.46 -19.04 -9.47
C PHE A 203 1.96 -20.37 -8.88
N GLN A 204 3.12 -20.35 -8.23
CA GLN A 204 3.77 -21.51 -7.61
C GLN A 204 4.47 -21.07 -6.33
N VAL A 205 3.70 -20.95 -5.25
CA VAL A 205 4.13 -20.35 -3.98
C VAL A 205 5.29 -21.07 -3.29
N ALA A 206 5.54 -22.33 -3.61
CA ALA A 206 6.73 -23.06 -3.14
C ALA A 206 8.03 -22.69 -3.88
N HIS A 207 7.97 -21.78 -4.85
CA HIS A 207 9.08 -21.39 -5.72
C HIS A 207 9.31 -19.87 -5.71
N MET A 208 10.57 -19.49 -5.81
CA MET A 208 10.96 -18.13 -6.18
C MET A 208 11.03 -17.99 -7.70
N CYS A 209 11.03 -16.76 -8.18
CA CYS A 209 11.28 -16.37 -9.56
C CYS A 209 12.25 -15.19 -9.60
N VAL A 210 12.91 -15.03 -10.74
CA VAL A 210 13.70 -13.83 -11.02
C VAL A 210 12.77 -12.69 -11.42
N GLY A 211 12.96 -11.52 -10.79
CA GLY A 211 12.13 -10.36 -11.00
C GLY A 211 12.92 -9.07 -11.15
N LYS A 212 12.38 -8.15 -11.94
CA LYS A 212 12.97 -6.82 -12.17
C LYS A 212 12.04 -5.71 -11.72
N ILE A 213 12.55 -4.78 -10.93
CA ILE A 213 11.76 -3.65 -10.41
C ILE A 213 11.36 -2.74 -11.58
N SER A 214 10.06 -2.55 -11.77
CA SER A 214 9.50 -1.67 -12.80
C SER A 214 9.04 -0.32 -12.22
N GLU A 215 8.60 -0.28 -10.96
CA GLU A 215 8.14 0.93 -10.28
C GLU A 215 8.48 0.91 -8.77
N VAL A 216 8.68 2.09 -8.19
CA VAL A 216 8.90 2.29 -6.75
C VAL A 216 8.04 3.46 -6.29
N ILE A 217 7.05 3.21 -5.43
CA ILE A 217 6.10 4.22 -4.95
C ILE A 217 5.91 4.05 -3.45
N GLY A 218 6.36 5.02 -2.65
CA GLY A 218 6.17 5.02 -1.19
C GLY A 218 6.78 3.79 -0.46
N GLY A 219 7.84 3.19 -1.01
CA GLY A 219 8.41 1.94 -0.46
C GLY A 219 7.80 0.66 -1.06
N ARG A 220 6.69 0.76 -1.78
CA ARG A 220 6.12 -0.35 -2.55
C ARG A 220 6.85 -0.51 -3.88
N LEU A 221 7.19 -1.75 -4.20
CA LEU A 221 7.86 -2.16 -5.42
C LEU A 221 6.84 -2.85 -6.32
N ARG A 222 6.81 -2.45 -7.59
CA ARG A 222 6.23 -3.27 -8.67
C ARG A 222 7.36 -4.05 -9.30
N ILE A 223 7.25 -5.38 -9.30
CA ILE A 223 8.26 -6.29 -9.82
C ILE A 223 7.65 -7.06 -10.99
N ASN A 224 8.28 -6.98 -12.15
CA ASN A 224 7.88 -7.79 -13.30
C ASN A 224 8.69 -9.09 -13.27
N TYR A 225 8.04 -10.22 -13.49
CA TYR A 225 8.72 -11.51 -13.63
C TYR A 225 9.49 -11.56 -14.96
N GLU A 226 10.69 -12.14 -14.95
CA GLU A 226 11.48 -12.28 -16.19
C GLU A 226 10.92 -13.36 -17.12
N ASN A 227 10.47 -14.48 -16.56
CA ASN A 227 9.95 -15.64 -17.29
C ASN A 227 8.44 -15.60 -17.56
N LYS A 228 7.70 -14.63 -17.03
CA LYS A 228 6.24 -14.52 -17.16
C LYS A 228 5.84 -13.15 -17.72
N PRO A 229 5.91 -12.94 -19.05
CA PRO A 229 5.65 -11.64 -19.67
C PRO A 229 4.25 -11.11 -19.35
N GLY A 230 4.18 -9.82 -18.97
CA GLY A 230 2.92 -9.15 -18.60
C GLY A 230 2.52 -9.35 -17.14
N GLU A 231 3.08 -10.35 -16.46
CA GLU A 231 2.82 -10.62 -15.06
C GLU A 231 3.74 -9.83 -14.13
N HIS A 232 3.17 -9.43 -12.99
CA HIS A 232 3.87 -8.65 -11.99
C HIS A 232 3.39 -8.98 -10.58
N PHE A 233 4.17 -8.53 -9.60
CA PHE A 233 3.90 -8.64 -8.17
C PHE A 233 4.15 -7.30 -7.48
N TRP A 234 3.27 -6.93 -6.55
CA TRP A 234 3.40 -5.72 -5.74
C TRP A 234 3.74 -6.09 -4.31
N VAL A 235 4.75 -5.44 -3.75
CA VAL A 235 5.25 -5.79 -2.41
C VAL A 235 5.95 -4.60 -1.75
N HIS A 236 5.95 -4.51 -0.42
CA HIS A 236 6.79 -3.54 0.28
C HIS A 236 8.27 -3.98 0.23
N HIS A 237 9.21 -3.03 0.14
CA HIS A 237 10.64 -3.35 -0.01
C HIS A 237 11.29 -4.07 1.18
N THR A 238 10.61 -4.13 2.33
CA THR A 238 11.04 -4.87 3.53
C THR A 238 10.29 -6.19 3.73
N SER A 239 9.53 -6.63 2.73
CA SER A 239 8.75 -7.86 2.80
C SER A 239 9.63 -9.10 2.85
N GLU A 240 9.11 -10.16 3.46
CA GLU A 240 9.71 -11.50 3.50
C GLU A 240 9.57 -12.25 2.17
N LEU A 241 8.87 -11.68 1.18
CA LEU A 241 8.58 -12.30 -0.13
C LEU A 241 9.58 -11.92 -1.24
N ILE A 242 10.61 -11.15 -0.91
CA ILE A 242 11.68 -10.74 -1.84
C ILE A 242 13.04 -10.94 -1.21
N HIS A 243 14.00 -11.36 -2.03
CA HIS A 243 15.33 -11.74 -1.59
C HIS A 243 16.42 -11.30 -2.58
N PRO A 244 17.67 -11.14 -2.13
CA PRO A 244 18.77 -10.82 -3.04
C PRO A 244 19.07 -11.96 -4.01
N VAL A 245 19.71 -11.63 -5.14
CA VAL A 245 20.18 -12.62 -6.12
C VAL A 245 21.11 -13.64 -5.46
N GLY A 246 20.82 -14.93 -5.68
CA GLY A 246 21.57 -16.05 -5.11
C GLY A 246 21.04 -16.56 -3.77
N TRP A 247 20.01 -15.91 -3.21
CA TRP A 247 19.42 -16.29 -1.92
C TRP A 247 18.85 -17.70 -1.95
N SER A 248 18.08 -18.06 -2.98
CA SER A 248 17.42 -19.37 -3.07
C SER A 248 18.45 -20.51 -2.99
N TYR A 249 19.54 -20.40 -3.76
CA TYR A 249 20.64 -21.37 -3.71
C TYR A 249 21.35 -21.40 -2.36
N ALA A 250 21.58 -20.23 -1.75
CA ALA A 250 22.25 -20.12 -0.46
C ALA A 250 21.46 -20.81 0.66
N VAL A 251 20.14 -20.63 0.70
CA VAL A 251 19.29 -21.20 1.76
C VAL A 251 18.75 -22.59 1.43
N GLY A 252 18.76 -22.99 0.16
CA GLY A 252 18.21 -24.26 -0.32
C GLY A 252 16.72 -24.19 -0.69
N HIS A 253 16.22 -23.00 -1.04
CA HIS A 253 14.88 -22.78 -1.57
C HIS A 253 14.87 -23.04 -3.09
N LYS A 254 13.71 -23.44 -3.64
CA LYS A 254 13.53 -23.64 -5.08
C LYS A 254 13.37 -22.29 -5.79
N ILE A 255 13.94 -22.17 -6.99
CA ILE A 255 13.78 -21.00 -7.86
C ILE A 255 13.57 -21.45 -9.30
N GLU A 256 12.67 -20.78 -10.01
CA GLU A 256 12.52 -20.88 -11.46
C GLU A 256 13.36 -19.77 -12.13
N ALA A 257 14.46 -20.15 -12.77
CA ALA A 257 15.42 -19.24 -13.38
C ALA A 257 16.08 -19.88 -14.62
N THR A 258 16.78 -19.06 -15.42
CA THR A 258 17.56 -19.55 -16.57
C THR A 258 18.98 -19.97 -16.16
N ASP A 259 19.63 -20.78 -16.99
CA ASP A 259 21.02 -21.20 -16.78
C ASP A 259 21.97 -19.99 -16.68
N GLU A 260 21.71 -18.91 -17.44
CA GLU A 260 22.51 -17.69 -17.36
C GLU A 260 22.39 -17.02 -15.99
N TYR A 261 21.19 -16.95 -15.43
CA TYR A 261 20.97 -16.42 -14.09
C TYR A 261 21.65 -17.29 -13.03
N GLU A 262 21.54 -18.62 -13.14
CA GLU A 262 22.16 -19.54 -12.18
C GLU A 262 23.68 -19.33 -12.11
N ASN A 263 24.35 -19.22 -13.27
CA ASN A 263 25.77 -18.94 -13.33
C ASN A 263 26.14 -17.59 -12.71
N GLU A 264 25.32 -16.55 -12.92
CA GLU A 264 25.51 -15.24 -12.31
C GLU A 264 25.33 -15.28 -10.79
N ALA A 265 24.28 -15.94 -10.31
CA ALA A 265 23.98 -16.13 -8.90
C ALA A 265 25.09 -16.90 -8.16
N MET A 266 25.62 -17.98 -8.75
CA MET A 266 26.76 -18.71 -8.21
C MET A 266 28.01 -17.84 -8.10
N LYS A 267 28.34 -17.08 -9.17
CA LYS A 267 29.49 -16.17 -9.17
C LYS A 267 29.36 -15.08 -8.10
N ILE A 268 28.16 -14.55 -7.88
CA ILE A 268 27.89 -13.56 -6.82
C ILE A 268 28.11 -14.18 -5.44
N ASN A 269 27.58 -15.37 -5.21
CA ASN A 269 27.75 -16.09 -3.94
C ASN A 269 29.23 -16.40 -3.65
N GLU A 270 30.04 -16.71 -4.67
CA GLU A 270 31.48 -16.98 -4.52
C GLU A 270 32.32 -15.71 -4.31
N THR A 271 32.03 -14.65 -5.06
CA THR A 271 32.90 -13.46 -5.13
C THR A 271 32.45 -12.31 -4.24
N ASN A 272 31.20 -12.33 -3.76
CA ASN A 272 30.55 -11.23 -3.06
C ASN A 272 30.64 -9.89 -3.83
N SER A 273 30.62 -9.97 -5.17
CA SER A 273 30.75 -8.83 -6.08
C SER A 273 29.48 -8.66 -6.90
N TYR A 274 28.87 -7.47 -6.81
CA TYR A 274 27.54 -7.21 -7.33
C TYR A 274 27.57 -6.21 -8.50
N PRO A 275 27.10 -6.59 -9.70
CA PRO A 275 26.79 -5.64 -10.76
C PRO A 275 25.80 -4.56 -10.30
N ALA A 276 25.90 -3.36 -10.89
CA ALA A 276 25.11 -2.20 -10.47
C ALA A 276 23.58 -2.34 -10.66
N TYR A 277 23.13 -3.31 -11.46
CA TYR A 277 21.72 -3.61 -11.67
C TYR A 277 21.17 -4.67 -10.72
N ILE A 278 21.97 -5.20 -9.80
CA ILE A 278 21.50 -6.19 -8.81
C ILE A 278 21.11 -5.47 -7.52
N ALA A 279 19.98 -5.87 -6.94
CA ALA A 279 19.65 -5.47 -5.58
C ALA A 279 20.57 -6.23 -4.61
N THR A 280 21.47 -5.50 -3.96
CA THR A 280 22.45 -6.07 -3.03
C THR A 280 21.79 -6.47 -1.70
N PRO A 281 22.34 -7.46 -0.97
CA PRO A 281 21.74 -7.96 0.27
C PRO A 281 21.44 -6.91 1.34
N ASP A 282 22.25 -5.84 1.43
CA ASP A 282 22.08 -4.74 2.38
C ASP A 282 20.80 -3.91 2.17
N LEU A 283 20.15 -4.02 1.00
CA LEU A 283 18.88 -3.36 0.71
C LEU A 283 17.68 -4.08 1.34
N PHE A 284 17.81 -5.38 1.66
CA PHE A 284 16.73 -6.22 2.14
C PHE A 284 16.59 -6.16 3.67
N ARG A 285 15.43 -6.61 4.16
CA ARG A 285 15.20 -6.72 5.61
C ARG A 285 16.25 -7.63 6.23
N ASN A 286 16.93 -7.15 7.26
CA ASN A 286 17.88 -7.95 8.02
C ASN A 286 17.12 -8.93 8.92
N VAL A 287 17.47 -10.21 8.85
CA VAL A 287 16.90 -11.28 9.68
C VAL A 287 18.03 -12.05 10.36
N PRO A 288 17.79 -12.63 11.55
CA PRO A 288 18.80 -13.47 12.21
C PRO A 288 19.18 -14.70 11.37
N VAL A 289 20.46 -14.85 11.01
CA VAL A 289 20.93 -15.95 10.12
C VAL A 289 21.71 -17.05 10.84
N ASN A 290 22.20 -16.81 12.06
CA ASN A 290 23.04 -17.74 12.84
C ASN A 290 22.34 -18.09 14.16
N LEU A 291 21.18 -18.75 14.07
CA LEU A 291 20.48 -19.22 15.25
C LEU A 291 21.23 -20.44 15.84
N PRO A 292 21.25 -20.63 17.16
CA PRO A 292 21.67 -21.88 17.79
C PRO A 292 20.83 -23.08 17.31
N ASP A 293 21.40 -24.28 17.27
CA ASP A 293 20.71 -25.50 16.80
C ASP A 293 19.41 -25.81 17.59
N ASP A 294 19.36 -25.45 18.88
CA ASP A 294 18.20 -25.59 19.75
C ASP A 294 17.11 -24.53 19.52
N GLU A 295 17.40 -23.48 18.73
CA GLU A 295 16.45 -22.46 18.28
C GLU A 295 15.89 -22.71 16.87
N HIS A 296 16.10 -23.90 16.31
CA HIS A 296 15.55 -24.27 15.00
C HIS A 296 14.25 -25.06 15.10
N PHE A 297 13.32 -24.73 14.21
CA PHE A 297 12.17 -25.59 13.90
C PHE A 297 12.65 -26.92 13.30
N LYS A 298 11.87 -27.97 13.51
CA LYS A 298 12.15 -29.33 13.03
C LYS A 298 11.01 -29.84 12.16
N GLU A 299 11.34 -30.64 11.15
CA GLU A 299 10.36 -31.27 10.27
C GLU A 299 9.35 -32.09 11.09
N GLY A 300 8.07 -32.00 10.69
CA GLY A 300 6.95 -32.64 11.39
C GLY A 300 6.44 -31.90 12.63
N GLN A 301 7.10 -30.83 13.08
CA GLN A 301 6.56 -30.00 14.16
C GLN A 301 5.30 -29.27 13.69
N LYS A 302 4.30 -29.23 14.57
CA LYS A 302 3.04 -28.51 14.35
C LYS A 302 2.99 -27.17 15.06
N LEU A 303 2.35 -26.20 14.41
CA LEU A 303 2.16 -24.83 14.90
C LEU A 303 0.86 -24.23 14.33
N GLU A 304 0.54 -22.99 14.70
CA GLU A 304 -0.56 -22.21 14.10
C GLU A 304 0.01 -21.18 13.13
N ALA A 305 -0.60 -20.97 11.96
CA ALA A 305 -0.15 -19.95 11.02
C ALA A 305 -1.31 -19.29 10.28
N VAL A 306 -1.14 -18.02 9.90
CA VAL A 306 -2.05 -17.36 8.95
C VAL A 306 -1.91 -18.06 7.60
N ASP A 307 -3.03 -18.43 6.98
CA ASP A 307 -3.03 -19.06 5.67
C ASP A 307 -2.70 -18.03 4.58
N PRO A 308 -1.59 -18.16 3.83
CA PRO A 308 -1.20 -17.19 2.80
C PRO A 308 -2.14 -17.13 1.59
N LEU A 309 -2.95 -18.16 1.37
CA LEU A 309 -3.97 -18.22 0.31
C LEU A 309 -5.33 -17.74 0.80
N GLU A 310 -5.53 -17.67 2.12
CA GLU A 310 -6.77 -17.20 2.73
C GLU A 310 -6.47 -16.46 4.04
N MET A 311 -5.97 -15.23 3.90
CA MET A 311 -5.47 -14.40 5.00
C MET A 311 -6.48 -14.11 6.13
N SER A 312 -7.75 -14.48 5.96
CA SER A 312 -8.81 -14.39 6.98
C SER A 312 -8.73 -15.50 8.04
N ARG A 313 -7.95 -16.55 7.77
CA ARG A 313 -7.86 -17.78 8.57
C ARG A 313 -6.50 -17.93 9.23
N ILE A 314 -6.55 -18.51 10.43
CA ILE A 314 -5.39 -19.08 11.11
C ILE A 314 -5.67 -20.57 11.22
N CYS A 315 -4.73 -21.40 10.81
CA CYS A 315 -4.89 -22.84 10.67
C CYS A 315 -3.77 -23.59 11.42
N PRO A 316 -4.01 -24.84 11.85
CA PRO A 316 -2.93 -25.78 12.12
C PRO A 316 -2.04 -25.93 10.88
N ALA A 317 -0.73 -25.93 11.11
CA ALA A 317 0.27 -26.03 10.06
C ALA A 317 1.41 -26.92 10.50
N THR A 318 2.09 -27.53 9.54
CA THR A 318 3.19 -28.47 9.77
C THR A 318 4.45 -27.98 9.08
N VAL A 319 5.58 -28.02 9.79
CA VAL A 319 6.91 -27.76 9.22
C VAL A 319 7.24 -28.91 8.27
N GLY A 320 7.22 -28.64 6.97
CA GLY A 320 7.47 -29.63 5.92
C GLY A 320 8.96 -29.85 5.68
N LYS A 321 9.72 -28.76 5.51
CA LYS A 321 11.17 -28.82 5.24
C LYS A 321 11.91 -27.69 5.94
N VAL A 322 13.01 -28.00 6.62
CA VAL A 322 13.88 -26.99 7.23
C VAL A 322 14.92 -26.52 6.21
N LEU A 323 15.06 -25.20 6.06
CA LEU A 323 16.07 -24.57 5.19
C LEU A 323 17.17 -23.96 6.06
N LYS A 324 18.20 -23.39 5.43
CA LYS A 324 19.27 -22.70 6.18
C LYS A 324 18.81 -21.31 6.63
N ASN A 325 19.60 -20.71 7.51
CA ASN A 325 19.44 -19.32 7.98
C ASN A 325 18.06 -19.04 8.58
N GLY A 326 17.52 -19.99 9.34
CA GLY A 326 16.24 -19.83 10.05
C GLY A 326 14.98 -19.89 9.17
N TYR A 327 15.11 -20.18 7.87
CA TYR A 327 13.98 -20.38 6.97
C TYR A 327 13.47 -21.82 7.01
N PHE A 328 12.19 -22.02 6.72
CA PHE A 328 11.58 -23.33 6.57
C PHE A 328 10.32 -23.25 5.69
N MET A 329 9.98 -24.36 5.08
CA MET A 329 8.75 -24.54 4.30
C MET A 329 7.65 -25.06 5.22
N LEU A 330 6.53 -24.35 5.25
CA LEU A 330 5.36 -24.66 6.07
C LEU A 330 4.20 -25.06 5.18
N SER A 331 3.45 -26.08 5.59
CA SER A 331 2.23 -26.50 4.91
C SER A 331 1.01 -26.30 5.82
N ILE A 332 -0.11 -25.86 5.26
CA ILE A 332 -1.37 -25.75 5.98
C ILE A 332 -2.05 -27.12 6.02
N ASP A 333 -2.43 -27.59 7.20
CA ASP A 333 -2.94 -28.94 7.39
C ASP A 333 -4.30 -29.12 6.69
N GLY A 334 -4.46 -30.24 5.98
CA GLY A 334 -5.69 -30.61 5.25
C GLY A 334 -5.82 -30.00 3.84
N SER A 335 -5.04 -28.98 3.50
CA SER A 335 -4.94 -28.43 2.14
C SER A 335 -3.63 -28.76 1.42
N SER A 336 -2.68 -29.38 2.13
CA SER A 336 -1.33 -29.70 1.66
C SER A 336 -1.31 -30.64 0.43
N ALA A 337 -0.60 -30.24 -0.62
CA ALA A 337 -0.29 -31.11 -1.76
C ALA A 337 0.81 -32.13 -1.38
N GLU A 338 0.69 -33.37 -1.86
CA GLU A 338 1.68 -34.43 -1.55
C GLU A 338 3.09 -34.11 -2.07
N ASP A 339 3.20 -33.32 -3.13
CA ASP A 339 4.46 -32.90 -3.74
C ASP A 339 5.07 -31.63 -3.13
N GLY A 340 4.38 -31.03 -2.15
CA GLY A 340 4.77 -29.79 -1.48
C GLY A 340 4.73 -28.54 -2.36
N SER A 341 3.96 -28.56 -3.46
CA SER A 341 3.80 -27.42 -4.37
C SER A 341 3.09 -26.21 -3.73
N ASP A 342 2.36 -26.43 -2.64
CA ASP A 342 1.62 -25.42 -1.89
C ASP A 342 2.28 -25.02 -0.57
N TRP A 343 3.53 -25.43 -0.35
CA TRP A 343 4.27 -25.04 0.83
C TRP A 343 4.73 -23.58 0.73
N PHE A 344 4.66 -22.86 1.84
CA PHE A 344 5.07 -21.47 1.94
C PHE A 344 6.36 -21.34 2.73
N CYS A 345 7.29 -20.52 2.23
CA CYS A 345 8.50 -20.21 2.96
C CYS A 345 8.22 -19.18 4.05
N TYR A 346 8.61 -19.51 5.27
CA TYR A 346 8.62 -18.60 6.41
C TYR A 346 10.02 -18.54 7.02
N HIS A 347 10.36 -17.37 7.57
CA HIS A 347 11.48 -17.26 8.49
C HIS A 347 11.00 -17.47 9.93
N SER A 348 11.86 -18.01 10.80
CA SER A 348 11.59 -18.18 12.24
C SER A 348 11.20 -16.88 12.98
N SER A 349 11.57 -15.73 12.43
CA SER A 349 11.17 -14.40 12.93
C SER A 349 9.83 -13.91 12.40
N SER A 350 9.14 -14.68 11.56
CA SER A 350 7.90 -14.23 10.97
C SER A 350 6.83 -14.05 12.06
N ARG A 351 5.99 -13.05 11.87
CA ARG A 351 4.94 -12.67 12.83
C ARG A 351 3.58 -13.26 12.51
N LEU A 352 3.54 -14.13 11.51
CA LEU A 352 2.34 -14.81 11.03
C LEU A 352 2.36 -16.31 11.34
N ILE A 353 3.33 -16.75 12.13
CA ILE A 353 3.43 -18.10 12.71
C ILE A 353 3.36 -17.98 14.24
N PHE A 354 2.70 -18.94 14.88
CA PHE A 354 2.37 -18.89 16.30
C PHE A 354 2.49 -20.29 16.92
N PRO A 355 2.80 -20.39 18.23
CA PRO A 355 2.74 -21.67 18.93
C PRO A 355 1.30 -22.21 18.93
N ILE A 356 1.17 -23.52 19.15
CA ILE A 356 -0.14 -24.13 19.37
C ILE A 356 -0.88 -23.43 20.54
N ASN A 357 -2.21 -23.38 20.46
CA ASN A 357 -3.10 -22.69 21.39
C ASN A 357 -2.99 -21.15 21.40
N PHE A 358 -2.26 -20.53 20.48
CA PHE A 358 -2.26 -19.06 20.35
C PHE A 358 -3.67 -18.52 20.10
N CYS A 359 -4.40 -19.11 19.14
CA CYS A 359 -5.78 -18.77 18.83
C CYS A 359 -6.70 -18.93 20.03
N LYS A 360 -6.59 -20.06 20.74
CA LYS A 360 -7.38 -20.33 21.96
C LYS A 360 -7.14 -19.27 23.05
N THR A 361 -5.88 -18.93 23.30
CA THR A 361 -5.47 -17.93 24.30
C THR A 361 -6.01 -16.54 23.95
N ASN A 362 -5.97 -16.18 22.67
CA ASN A 362 -6.39 -14.86 22.17
C ASN A 362 -7.85 -14.80 21.73
N LYS A 363 -8.64 -15.85 21.99
CA LYS A 363 -10.06 -15.96 21.60
C LYS A 363 -10.26 -15.72 20.09
N ILE A 364 -9.34 -16.20 19.27
CA ILE A 364 -9.42 -16.22 17.81
C ILE A 364 -9.97 -17.57 17.37
N PRO A 365 -10.96 -17.63 16.47
CA PRO A 365 -11.38 -18.90 15.87
C PRO A 365 -10.22 -19.50 15.08
N LEU A 366 -9.77 -20.68 15.48
CA LEU A 366 -8.83 -21.50 14.71
C LEU A 366 -9.63 -22.27 13.65
N SER A 367 -9.22 -22.18 12.39
CA SER A 367 -9.81 -22.98 11.32
C SER A 367 -9.24 -24.39 11.39
N PRO A 368 -10.06 -25.43 11.64
CA PRO A 368 -9.57 -26.79 11.68
C PRO A 368 -9.06 -27.24 10.30
N PRO A 369 -8.23 -28.30 10.24
CA PRO A 369 -7.78 -28.86 8.98
C PRO A 369 -8.96 -29.23 8.09
N LEU A 370 -8.82 -29.03 6.78
CA LEU A 370 -9.89 -29.34 5.83
C LEU A 370 -10.32 -30.82 5.95
N GLY A 371 -11.62 -31.05 6.14
CA GLY A 371 -12.19 -32.39 6.33
C GLY A 371 -12.16 -32.93 7.76
N TYR A 372 -11.57 -32.22 8.73
CA TYR A 372 -11.58 -32.62 10.14
C TYR A 372 -13.01 -32.70 10.68
N GLN A 373 -13.33 -33.76 11.42
CA GLN A 373 -14.68 -34.03 11.93
C GLN A 373 -14.74 -33.75 13.43
N GLY A 374 -15.72 -32.94 13.85
CA GLY A 374 -15.95 -32.58 15.25
C GLY A 374 -15.19 -31.34 15.70
N GLU A 375 -15.17 -31.12 17.02
CA GLU A 375 -14.45 -30.00 17.63
C GLU A 375 -12.94 -30.26 17.61
N PHE A 376 -12.17 -29.27 17.18
CA PHE A 376 -10.72 -29.36 17.09
C PHE A 376 -10.06 -29.07 18.44
N GLU A 377 -9.23 -30.00 18.89
CA GLU A 377 -8.42 -29.86 20.10
C GLU A 377 -6.99 -30.28 19.81
N TRP A 378 -6.02 -29.42 20.11
CA TRP A 378 -4.61 -29.66 19.82
C TRP A 378 -4.07 -30.97 20.41
N GLU A 379 -4.41 -31.28 21.66
CA GLU A 379 -3.94 -32.51 22.33
C GLU A 379 -4.42 -33.77 21.62
N LYS A 380 -5.71 -33.82 21.29
CA LYS A 380 -6.30 -34.92 20.52
C LYS A 380 -5.69 -35.01 19.13
N TYR A 381 -5.55 -33.88 18.43
CA TYR A 381 -5.00 -33.84 17.08
C TYR A 381 -3.55 -34.33 17.03
N LEU A 382 -2.70 -33.90 17.98
CA LEU A 382 -1.31 -34.35 18.07
C LEU A 382 -1.19 -35.86 18.33
N LEU A 383 -2.09 -36.43 19.15
CA LEU A 383 -2.17 -37.87 19.37
C LEU A 383 -2.62 -38.62 18.09
N GLU A 384 -3.64 -38.12 17.40
CA GLU A 384 -4.17 -38.71 16.16
C GLU A 384 -3.12 -38.72 15.04
N THR A 385 -2.31 -37.67 14.93
CA THR A 385 -1.29 -37.56 13.88
C THR A 385 0.09 -38.05 14.32
N ASN A 386 0.24 -38.54 15.56
CA ASN A 386 1.52 -38.91 16.16
C ASN A 386 2.61 -37.85 15.95
N SER A 387 2.25 -36.58 16.19
CA SER A 387 3.12 -35.42 15.93
C SER A 387 3.48 -34.69 17.21
N VAL A 388 4.48 -33.81 17.12
CA VAL A 388 4.90 -32.93 18.22
C VAL A 388 4.65 -31.48 17.84
N TYR A 389 4.43 -30.62 18.82
CA TYR A 389 4.32 -29.19 18.58
C TYR A 389 5.70 -28.51 18.55
N ALA A 390 5.79 -27.38 17.85
CA ALA A 390 6.96 -26.52 17.92
C ALA A 390 7.02 -25.83 19.30
N PRO A 391 8.15 -25.90 20.04
CA PRO A 391 8.32 -25.26 21.33
C PRO A 391 8.05 -23.75 21.28
N GLN A 392 7.45 -23.21 22.35
CA GLN A 392 7.04 -21.81 22.42
C GLN A 392 8.24 -20.85 22.31
N GLU A 393 9.42 -21.29 22.74
CA GLU A 393 10.67 -20.52 22.76
C GLU A 393 11.20 -20.19 21.36
N LEU A 394 10.72 -20.90 20.32
CA LEU A 394 11.10 -20.66 18.93
C LEU A 394 10.43 -19.42 18.31
N PHE A 395 9.34 -18.93 18.90
CA PHE A 395 8.53 -17.87 18.31
C PHE A 395 8.94 -16.47 18.81
N GLN A 396 9.36 -15.60 17.89
CA GLN A 396 9.80 -14.24 18.24
C GLN A 396 8.68 -13.34 18.77
N VAL A 397 7.43 -13.54 18.34
CA VAL A 397 6.26 -12.77 18.81
C VAL A 397 6.14 -12.80 20.34
N ILE A 398 6.69 -13.84 20.98
CA ILE A 398 6.65 -14.07 22.42
C ILE A 398 7.83 -13.38 23.13
N LYS A 399 8.91 -13.13 22.40
CA LYS A 399 10.11 -12.45 22.89
C LYS A 399 9.96 -10.92 22.85
N GLU A 400 9.07 -10.38 21.99
CA GLU A 400 8.91 -8.94 21.77
C GLU A 400 7.78 -8.32 22.61
N LYS A 401 8.11 -7.30 23.41
CA LYS A 401 7.12 -6.45 24.10
C LYS A 401 6.73 -5.28 23.20
N THR A 402 6.00 -5.55 22.14
CA THR A 402 5.42 -4.50 21.31
C THR A 402 4.11 -4.03 21.93
N ILE A 403 3.89 -2.71 21.97
CA ILE A 403 2.60 -2.12 22.35
C ILE A 403 1.81 -1.91 21.07
N ASN A 404 0.75 -2.67 20.88
CA ASN A 404 -0.17 -2.48 19.76
C ASN A 404 -0.87 -1.11 19.88
N PRO A 405 -0.70 -0.19 18.91
CA PRO A 405 -1.27 1.16 19.00
C PRO A 405 -2.75 1.23 18.56
N PHE A 406 -3.32 0.12 18.07
CA PHE A 406 -4.64 0.11 17.44
C PHE A 406 -5.77 -0.18 18.43
N THR A 407 -6.93 0.37 18.11
CA THR A 407 -8.20 0.04 18.77
C THR A 407 -9.24 -0.29 17.71
N VAL A 408 -10.20 -1.15 18.07
CA VAL A 408 -11.28 -1.57 17.16
C VAL A 408 -12.06 -0.34 16.69
N GLY A 409 -12.34 -0.28 15.39
CA GLY A 409 -13.04 0.81 14.73
C GLY A 409 -12.14 1.90 14.13
N MET A 410 -10.85 1.95 14.49
CA MET A 410 -9.91 2.88 13.88
C MET A 410 -9.82 2.65 12.36
N LYS A 411 -9.81 3.74 11.60
CA LYS A 411 -9.70 3.76 10.14
C LYS A 411 -8.25 3.84 9.68
N ILE A 412 -7.93 3.11 8.63
CA ILE A 412 -6.60 2.99 8.03
C ILE A 412 -6.71 2.85 6.50
N GLU A 413 -5.58 2.95 5.83
CA GLU A 413 -5.40 2.49 4.45
C GLU A 413 -4.67 1.14 4.50
N ALA A 414 -5.19 0.09 3.87
CA ALA A 414 -4.60 -1.25 3.95
C ALA A 414 -4.47 -1.89 2.57
N VAL A 415 -3.37 -2.61 2.37
CA VAL A 415 -3.16 -3.43 1.18
C VAL A 415 -4.12 -4.62 1.24
N ASP A 416 -4.79 -4.91 0.13
CA ASP A 416 -5.42 -6.23 -0.03
C ASP A 416 -4.32 -7.25 -0.35
N MET A 417 -3.98 -8.14 0.58
CA MET A 417 -2.90 -9.10 0.38
C MET A 417 -3.22 -10.19 -0.65
N MET A 418 -4.50 -10.38 -0.99
CA MET A 418 -4.93 -11.24 -2.10
C MET A 418 -4.81 -10.52 -3.46
N ALA A 419 -4.83 -9.18 -3.45
CA ALA A 419 -4.63 -8.33 -4.61
C ALA A 419 -3.65 -7.18 -4.31
N PRO A 420 -2.33 -7.45 -4.13
CA PRO A 420 -1.39 -6.49 -3.53
C PRO A 420 -1.17 -5.17 -4.29
N HIS A 421 -1.74 -5.02 -5.49
CA HIS A 421 -1.75 -3.75 -6.22
C HIS A 421 -2.77 -2.76 -5.65
N LEU A 422 -3.76 -3.23 -4.89
CA LEU A 422 -4.80 -2.41 -4.28
C LEU A 422 -4.38 -1.95 -2.88
N VAL A 423 -4.61 -0.68 -2.59
CA VAL A 423 -4.63 -0.12 -1.24
C VAL A 423 -6.03 0.43 -1.03
N CYS A 424 -6.70 -0.01 0.02
CA CYS A 424 -8.13 0.15 0.21
C CYS A 424 -8.41 0.91 1.51
N VAL A 425 -9.56 1.60 1.54
CA VAL A 425 -10.14 2.13 2.77
C VAL A 425 -10.55 0.98 3.68
N ALA A 426 -10.05 0.97 4.92
CA ALA A 426 -10.21 -0.14 5.84
C ALA A 426 -10.36 0.32 7.30
N ALA A 427 -10.73 -0.63 8.16
CA ALA A 427 -10.89 -0.44 9.59
C ALA A 427 -10.31 -1.62 10.39
N ILE A 428 -9.92 -1.35 11.63
CA ILE A 428 -9.54 -2.39 12.60
C ILE A 428 -10.80 -3.09 13.10
N ALA A 429 -11.01 -4.34 12.71
CA ALA A 429 -12.15 -5.16 13.15
C ALA A 429 -11.88 -5.86 14.49
N LYS A 430 -10.64 -6.25 14.75
CA LYS A 430 -10.24 -6.92 16.00
C LYS A 430 -8.79 -6.63 16.33
N VAL A 431 -8.48 -6.64 17.63
CA VAL A 431 -7.12 -6.56 18.18
C VAL A 431 -6.91 -7.77 19.08
N ALA A 432 -5.83 -8.51 18.85
CA ALA A 432 -5.46 -9.72 19.58
C ALA A 432 -3.94 -9.72 19.76
N ASP A 433 -3.49 -9.15 20.89
CA ASP A 433 -2.08 -8.86 21.14
C ASP A 433 -1.48 -8.00 20.02
N ASN A 434 -0.38 -8.43 19.39
CA ASN A 434 0.22 -7.74 18.24
C ASN A 434 -0.48 -8.03 16.91
N LEU A 435 -1.42 -8.97 16.88
CA LEU A 435 -2.19 -9.31 15.68
C LEU A 435 -3.46 -8.47 15.61
N ILE A 436 -3.77 -7.94 14.43
CA ILE A 436 -5.00 -7.20 14.17
C ILE A 436 -5.75 -7.82 13.00
N ARG A 437 -7.07 -7.72 13.04
CA ARG A 437 -7.94 -8.09 11.92
C ARG A 437 -8.37 -6.83 11.20
N VAL A 438 -8.09 -6.75 9.91
CA VAL A 438 -8.41 -5.62 9.06
C VAL A 438 -9.65 -5.95 8.24
N ARG A 439 -10.64 -5.05 8.25
CA ARG A 439 -11.84 -5.11 7.43
C ARG A 439 -11.79 -4.02 6.37
N PHE A 440 -12.06 -4.39 5.12
CA PHE A 440 -12.19 -3.43 4.02
C PHE A 440 -13.61 -2.86 3.99
N ASP A 441 -13.75 -1.53 4.01
CA ASP A 441 -15.05 -0.90 4.11
C ASP A 441 -15.93 -1.20 2.89
N GLY A 442 -17.18 -1.62 3.14
CA GLY A 442 -18.13 -2.00 2.08
C GLY A 442 -17.99 -3.44 1.59
N TRP A 443 -17.03 -4.20 2.10
CA TRP A 443 -16.86 -5.63 1.82
C TRP A 443 -17.32 -6.48 3.02
N GLY A 444 -17.70 -7.73 2.74
CA GLY A 444 -18.13 -8.68 3.77
C GLY A 444 -16.97 -9.21 4.61
N ASP A 445 -17.30 -9.84 5.75
CA ASP A 445 -16.32 -10.33 6.71
C ASP A 445 -15.39 -11.43 6.15
N ASP A 446 -15.78 -12.10 5.07
CA ASP A 446 -14.97 -13.11 4.37
C ASP A 446 -13.69 -12.52 3.75
N PHE A 447 -13.66 -11.21 3.50
CA PHE A 447 -12.51 -10.50 2.96
C PHE A 447 -11.60 -9.91 4.06
N GLU A 448 -11.93 -10.08 5.34
CA GLU A 448 -11.09 -9.60 6.42
C GLU A 448 -9.73 -10.33 6.45
N GLN A 449 -8.67 -9.62 6.82
CA GLN A 449 -7.32 -10.18 6.80
C GLN A 449 -6.63 -10.02 8.14
N TRP A 450 -5.95 -11.07 8.60
CA TRP A 450 -5.04 -11.01 9.75
C TRP A 450 -3.70 -10.41 9.34
N VAL A 451 -3.27 -9.38 10.06
CA VAL A 451 -1.97 -8.73 9.86
C VAL A 451 -1.33 -8.40 11.20
N ASP A 452 0.00 -8.43 11.25
CA ASP A 452 0.76 -7.90 12.37
C ASP A 452 0.58 -6.37 12.48
N CYS A 453 0.54 -5.84 13.69
CA CYS A 453 0.37 -4.40 13.95
C CYS A 453 1.55 -3.54 13.47
N GLN A 454 2.72 -4.13 13.18
CA GLN A 454 3.85 -3.43 12.58
C GLN A 454 4.06 -3.82 11.11
N SER A 455 3.06 -4.46 10.50
CA SER A 455 3.07 -4.80 9.08
C SER A 455 3.25 -3.56 8.21
N MET A 456 4.05 -3.68 7.15
CA MET A 456 4.21 -2.63 6.14
C MET A 456 3.11 -2.64 5.07
N ASN A 457 2.03 -3.40 5.32
CA ASN A 457 0.83 -3.46 4.48
C ASN A 457 -0.35 -2.65 5.05
N ILE A 458 -0.15 -1.97 6.18
CA ILE A 458 -1.12 -1.05 6.77
C ILE A 458 -0.49 0.34 6.86
N TYR A 459 -1.28 1.36 6.54
CA TYR A 459 -0.85 2.75 6.51
C TYR A 459 -1.88 3.65 7.18
N PRO A 460 -1.46 4.80 7.73
CA PRO A 460 -2.39 5.81 8.23
C PRO A 460 -3.19 6.43 7.11
N ILE A 461 -4.33 7.00 7.50
CA ILE A 461 -5.13 7.87 6.63
C ILE A 461 -4.26 8.94 5.98
N GLY A 462 -4.37 9.11 4.67
CA GLY A 462 -3.63 10.12 3.89
C GLY A 462 -2.26 9.66 3.40
N TRP A 463 -1.87 8.40 3.60
CA TRP A 463 -0.61 7.87 3.08
C TRP A 463 -0.63 7.81 1.55
N CYS A 464 -1.69 7.30 0.94
CA CYS A 464 -1.88 7.25 -0.51
C CYS A 464 -1.77 8.65 -1.14
N GLU A 465 -2.41 9.65 -0.54
CA GLU A 465 -2.27 11.06 -0.97
C GLU A 465 -0.82 11.55 -0.88
N LEU A 466 -0.14 11.23 0.23
CA LEU A 466 1.23 11.65 0.50
C LEU A 466 2.24 11.06 -0.49
N VAL A 467 2.14 9.77 -0.80
CA VAL A 467 3.09 9.08 -1.68
C VAL A 467 2.66 9.06 -3.15
N GLY A 468 1.45 9.53 -3.46
CA GLY A 468 0.88 9.50 -4.81
C GLY A 468 0.44 8.10 -5.25
N TYR A 469 -0.02 7.25 -4.33
CA TYR A 469 -0.55 5.93 -4.61
C TYR A 469 -2.09 5.98 -4.72
N LYS A 470 -2.69 5.14 -5.59
CA LYS A 470 -4.15 5.10 -5.75
C LYS A 470 -4.80 4.45 -4.53
N LEU A 471 -5.76 5.14 -3.92
CA LEU A 471 -6.62 4.59 -2.86
C LEU A 471 -7.94 4.10 -3.47
N GLU A 472 -8.32 2.87 -3.16
CA GLU A 472 -9.62 2.31 -3.53
C GLU A 472 -10.70 2.75 -2.52
N PRO A 473 -11.82 3.33 -2.98
CA PRO A 473 -12.93 3.73 -2.12
C PRO A 473 -13.59 2.54 -1.42
N PRO A 474 -14.37 2.77 -0.35
CA PRO A 474 -15.32 1.79 0.15
C PRO A 474 -16.24 1.29 -0.96
N ARG A 475 -16.56 0.00 -0.97
CA ARG A 475 -17.55 -0.53 -1.91
C ARG A 475 -18.95 -0.04 -1.51
N GLN A 476 -19.67 0.56 -2.44
CA GLN A 476 -21.07 0.91 -2.23
C GLN A 476 -21.87 -0.39 -2.09
N THR A 477 -22.59 -0.54 -0.98
CA THR A 477 -23.48 -1.69 -0.78
C THR A 477 -24.70 -1.55 -1.70
N GLU A 478 -25.25 -2.65 -2.21
CA GLU A 478 -26.39 -2.62 -3.14
C GLU A 478 -27.62 -1.85 -2.59
N GLN A 479 -27.70 -1.67 -1.27
CA GLN A 479 -28.74 -0.89 -0.61
C GLN A 479 -28.66 0.62 -0.96
N GLU A 480 -27.47 1.21 -1.07
CA GLU A 480 -27.29 2.64 -1.42
C GLU A 480 -27.65 2.95 -2.88
N ASN A 481 -27.48 1.99 -3.78
CA ASN A 481 -27.93 2.12 -5.17
C ASN A 481 -29.47 2.29 -5.27
N THR A 482 -30.22 1.73 -4.31
CA THR A 482 -31.68 1.84 -4.29
C THR A 482 -32.16 3.21 -3.82
N GLU A 483 -31.39 3.92 -2.98
CA GLU A 483 -31.73 5.26 -2.51
C GLU A 483 -31.35 6.34 -3.54
N LEU A 484 -30.23 6.19 -4.23
CA LEU A 484 -29.84 7.08 -5.34
C LEU A 484 -30.81 7.02 -6.53
N VAL A 485 -31.42 5.85 -6.78
CA VAL A 485 -32.46 5.70 -7.81
C VAL A 485 -33.79 6.35 -7.40
N LYS A 486 -34.11 6.41 -6.10
CA LYS A 486 -35.35 7.04 -5.60
C LYS A 486 -35.31 8.57 -5.61
N GLN A 487 -34.14 9.19 -5.71
CA GLN A 487 -34.00 10.65 -5.73
C GLN A 487 -34.08 11.28 -7.14
N ARG A 488 -34.31 10.50 -8.20
CA ARG A 488 -34.55 11.05 -9.55
C ARG A 488 -36.05 11.23 -9.81
N PRO A 489 -36.58 12.47 -9.95
CA PRO A 489 -37.96 12.66 -10.34
C PRO A 489 -38.13 12.25 -11.81
N TRP A 490 -38.98 11.26 -12.06
CA TRP A 490 -39.36 10.82 -13.41
C TRP A 490 -40.05 11.96 -14.16
N LYS A 491 -39.36 12.61 -15.11
CA LYS A 491 -40.01 13.49 -16.10
C LYS A 491 -40.71 12.61 -17.15
N LYS A 492 -42.05 12.63 -17.17
CA LYS A 492 -42.85 12.00 -18.24
C LYS A 492 -42.62 12.76 -19.55
N SER A 493 -41.91 12.14 -20.49
CA SER A 493 -41.80 12.60 -21.88
C SER A 493 -43.05 12.18 -22.66
N SER A 494 -43.73 13.17 -23.24
CA SER A 494 -44.90 13.03 -24.11
C SER A 494 -44.47 12.56 -25.51
N THR A 495 -44.96 11.38 -25.92
CA THR A 495 -44.72 10.83 -27.26
C THR A 495 -45.58 11.55 -28.31
N ARG A 496 -44.95 12.39 -29.14
CA ARG A 496 -45.58 12.95 -30.35
C ARG A 496 -45.67 11.87 -31.43
N LYS A 497 -46.90 11.45 -31.76
CA LYS A 497 -47.22 10.64 -32.95
C LYS A 497 -47.05 11.46 -34.23
N THR A 498 -46.19 11.02 -35.15
CA THR A 498 -46.08 11.56 -36.51
C THR A 498 -46.99 10.78 -37.46
N ASN A 499 -48.01 11.46 -38.01
CA ASN A 499 -48.86 10.95 -39.08
C ASN A 499 -48.17 11.12 -40.44
N LYS A 500 -47.89 10.03 -41.15
CA LYS A 500 -47.56 10.04 -42.58
C LYS A 500 -48.86 10.11 -43.41
N ARG A 501 -49.07 11.18 -44.17
CA ARG A 501 -50.09 11.28 -45.21
C ARG A 501 -49.44 11.12 -46.58
N LYS A 502 -49.89 10.12 -47.34
CA LYS A 502 -49.65 9.94 -48.78
C LYS A 502 -50.27 11.09 -49.58
N ARG A 503 -49.65 11.46 -50.70
CA ARG A 503 -50.39 11.95 -51.87
C ARG A 503 -49.64 11.59 -53.16
N LEU A 504 -50.40 10.99 -54.09
CA LEU A 504 -50.16 10.93 -55.54
C LEU A 504 -49.84 12.35 -56.05
N THR A 505 -48.97 12.55 -57.03
CA THR A 505 -48.99 12.03 -58.42
C THR A 505 -47.59 12.03 -59.01
#